data_AF-A0A5J5J3B6-F1
#
_entry.id   AF-A0A5J5J3B6-F1
#
_cell.length_a   1.000
_cell.length_b   1.000
_cell.length_c   1.000
_cell.angle_alpha   90.00
_cell.angle_beta   90.00
_cell.angle_gamma   90.00
#
_symmetry.space_group_name_H-M   'P 1'
#
loop_
_entity.id
_entity.type
_entity.pdbx_description
1 polymer ?
#
loop_
_entity_poly.entity_id
_entity_poly.type
_entity_poly.pdbx_seq_one_letter_code
_entity_poly.pdbx_strand_id
1 'polypeptide(L)'
;MAVTQQIYEEAYAAFADCMRDGGASPVEVREVGAVHEFSYAADARRVYDACYVDFSGIDFAWQVANSYDSPTYVKLRGCLTALGVQPGGDAETVWHQVQEAEVDVFACTSAEN
;
A
#
# COMPACT_ATOMS: atom_id res chain seq x y z
N MET A 1 -16.51 -4.85 -8.77
CA MET A 1 -16.96 -3.85 -7.78
C MET A 1 -15.71 -3.17 -7.27
N ALA A 2 -15.65 -1.83 -7.28
CA ALA A 2 -14.52 -1.13 -6.70
C ALA A 2 -14.57 -1.24 -5.17
N VAL A 3 -13.44 -1.51 -4.51
CA VAL A 3 -13.33 -1.40 -3.06
C VAL A 3 -13.40 0.09 -2.70
N THR A 4 -14.36 0.46 -1.86
CA THR A 4 -14.46 1.82 -1.32
C THR A 4 -13.69 1.92 -0.02
N GLN A 5 -13.39 3.14 0.43
CA GLN A 5 -12.73 3.35 1.73
C GLN A 5 -13.51 2.68 2.87
N GLN A 6 -14.84 2.82 2.88
CA GLN A 6 -15.68 2.17 3.87
C GLN A 6 -15.51 0.64 3.87
N ILE A 7 -15.51 0.00 2.70
CA ILE A 7 -15.32 -1.46 2.58
C ILE A 7 -13.93 -1.85 3.08
N TYR A 8 -12.91 -1.05 2.77
CA TYR A 8 -11.54 -1.30 3.23
C TYR A 8 -11.43 -1.23 4.76
N GLU A 9 -11.94 -0.15 5.37
CA GLU A 9 -11.91 0.04 6.83
C GLU A 9 -12.71 -1.03 7.57
N GLU A 10 -13.90 -1.40 7.08
CA GLU A 10 -14.72 -2.46 7.66
C GLU A 10 -14.00 -3.82 7.59
N ALA A 11 -13.33 -4.11 6.47
CA ALA A 11 -12.59 -5.35 6.31
C ALA A 11 -11.32 -5.39 7.18
N TYR A 12 -10.61 -4.26 7.31
CA TYR A 12 -9.46 -4.14 8.21
C TYR A 12 -9.87 -4.31 9.67
N ALA A 13 -10.98 -3.70 10.09
CA ALA A 13 -11.52 -3.86 11.43
C ALA A 13 -11.88 -5.32 11.73
N ALA A 14 -12.55 -6.01 10.80
CA ALA A 14 -12.88 -7.43 10.92
C ALA A 14 -11.64 -8.32 11.02
N PHE A 15 -10.59 -8.02 10.25
CA PHE A 15 -9.29 -8.69 10.36
C PHE A 15 -8.66 -8.49 11.75
N ALA A 16 -8.63 -7.26 12.24
CA ALA A 16 -8.09 -6.93 13.56
C ALA A 16 -8.87 -7.61 14.69
N ASP A 17 -10.20 -7.68 14.57
CA ASP A 17 -11.07 -8.43 15.50
C ASP A 17 -10.76 -9.93 15.48
N CYS A 18 -10.66 -10.54 14.30
CA CYS A 18 -10.29 -11.96 14.18
C CYS A 18 -8.94 -12.25 14.83
N MET A 19 -7.93 -11.38 14.64
CA MET A 19 -6.64 -11.56 15.29
C MET A 19 -6.78 -11.53 16.81
N ARG A 20 -7.54 -10.56 17.35
CA ARG A 20 -7.80 -10.43 18.79
C ARG A 20 -8.47 -11.67 19.36
N ASP A 21 -9.46 -12.21 18.68
CA ASP A 21 -10.15 -13.45 19.07
C ASP A 21 -9.22 -14.66 19.04
N GLY A 22 -8.24 -14.66 18.13
CA GLY A 22 -7.16 -15.65 18.07
C GLY A 22 -6.03 -15.45 19.09
N GLY A 23 -6.12 -14.43 19.95
CA GLY A 23 -5.11 -14.13 20.98
C GLY A 23 -3.91 -13.33 20.47
N ALA A 24 -4.02 -12.68 19.31
CA ALA A 24 -2.99 -11.83 18.71
C ALA A 24 -3.54 -10.43 18.38
N SER A 25 -2.69 -9.49 18.01
CA SER A 25 -3.13 -8.19 17.48
C SER A 25 -2.15 -7.70 16.43
N PRO A 26 -2.60 -6.91 15.44
CA PRO A 26 -1.72 -6.04 14.68
C PRO A 26 -0.97 -5.11 15.64
N VAL A 27 0.32 -4.88 15.38
CA VAL A 27 1.19 -3.93 16.09
C VAL A 27 1.82 -2.97 15.10
N GLU A 28 2.39 -1.86 15.58
CA GLU A 28 3.01 -0.83 14.70
C GLU A 28 2.04 -0.29 13.62
N VAL A 29 0.74 -0.25 13.94
CA VAL A 29 -0.30 0.18 13.00
C VAL A 29 -0.12 1.66 12.65
N ARG A 30 -0.01 1.95 11.36
CA ARG A 30 0.01 3.31 10.82
C ARG A 30 -0.64 3.35 9.45
N GLU A 31 -1.25 4.48 9.12
CA GLU A 31 -1.71 4.76 7.76
C GLU A 31 -0.55 5.31 6.94
N VAL A 32 -0.26 4.66 5.80
CA VAL A 32 0.74 5.13 4.84
C VAL A 32 0.06 5.36 3.51
N GLY A 33 -0.14 6.64 3.15
CA GLY A 33 -1.02 6.98 2.04
C GLY A 33 -2.46 6.61 2.41
N ALA A 34 -3.06 5.68 1.66
CA ALA A 34 -4.41 5.19 1.91
C ALA A 34 -4.46 3.78 2.53
N VAL A 35 -3.33 3.18 2.88
CA VAL A 35 -3.25 1.77 3.30
C VAL A 35 -2.84 1.65 4.76
N HIS A 36 -3.35 0.62 5.44
CA HIS A 36 -2.92 0.24 6.78
C HIS A 36 -1.62 -0.57 6.71
N GLU A 37 -0.52 0.02 7.15
CA GLU A 37 0.72 -0.71 7.41
C GLU A 37 0.70 -1.20 8.86
N PHE A 38 1.01 -2.47 9.06
CA PHE A 38 1.04 -3.08 10.38
C PHE A 38 2.03 -4.26 10.40
N SER A 39 2.50 -4.55 11.60
CA SER A 39 3.32 -5.71 11.95
C SER A 39 2.48 -6.68 12.81
N TYR A 40 3.01 -7.87 13.07
CA TYR A 40 2.46 -8.79 14.08
C TYR A 40 3.60 -9.60 14.72
N ALA A 41 3.38 -10.10 15.93
CA ALA A 41 4.35 -10.93 16.63
C ALA A 41 4.60 -12.24 15.85
N ALA A 42 5.85 -12.70 15.77
CA ALA A 42 6.20 -13.84 14.92
C ALA A 42 5.46 -15.15 15.29
N ASP A 43 5.15 -15.33 16.57
CA ASP A 43 4.36 -16.45 17.10
C ASP A 43 2.87 -16.37 16.73
N ALA A 44 2.37 -15.18 16.37
CA ALA A 44 1.02 -14.95 15.89
C ALA A 44 0.79 -15.34 14.42
N ARG A 45 1.82 -15.82 13.70
CA ARG A 45 1.72 -16.15 12.26
C ARG A 45 0.53 -17.04 11.92
N ARG A 46 0.25 -18.06 12.72
CA ARG A 46 -0.88 -18.97 12.46
C ARG A 46 -2.24 -18.26 12.57
N VAL A 47 -2.37 -17.33 13.51
CA VAL A 47 -3.58 -16.51 13.68
C VAL A 47 -3.70 -15.52 12.53
N TYR A 48 -2.59 -14.85 12.19
CA TYR A 48 -2.52 -13.95 11.04
C TYR A 48 -2.94 -14.65 9.74
N ASP A 49 -2.33 -15.79 9.39
CA ASP A 49 -2.63 -16.51 8.15
C ASP A 49 -4.11 -16.93 8.07
N ALA A 50 -4.72 -17.28 9.22
CA ALA A 50 -6.13 -17.65 9.30
C ALA A 50 -7.08 -16.46 9.16
N CYS A 51 -6.73 -15.30 9.72
CA CYS A 51 -7.57 -14.10 9.69
C CYS A 51 -7.38 -13.26 8.42
N TYR A 52 -6.17 -13.26 7.86
CA TYR A 52 -5.81 -12.42 6.73
C TYR A 52 -6.44 -12.92 5.42
N VAL A 53 -6.80 -14.21 5.32
CA VAL A 53 -7.38 -14.78 4.09
C VAL A 53 -8.62 -14.01 3.63
N ASP A 54 -9.50 -13.63 4.56
CA ASP A 54 -10.75 -12.90 4.26
C ASP A 54 -10.51 -11.42 3.91
N PHE A 55 -9.44 -10.83 4.45
CA PHE A 55 -9.06 -9.44 4.19
C PHE A 55 -8.24 -9.28 2.90
N SER A 56 -7.42 -10.28 2.55
CA SER A 56 -6.39 -10.21 1.51
C SER A 56 -6.88 -9.75 0.13
N GLY A 57 -8.07 -10.18 -0.29
CA GLY A 57 -8.63 -9.79 -1.58
C GLY A 57 -9.06 -8.32 -1.63
N ILE A 58 -9.60 -7.82 -0.52
CA ILE A 58 -10.02 -6.42 -0.36
C ILE A 58 -8.78 -5.54 -0.25
N ASP A 59 -7.81 -5.94 0.57
CA ASP A 59 -6.56 -5.23 0.75
C ASP A 59 -5.79 -5.11 -0.57
N PHE A 60 -5.62 -6.21 -1.32
CA PHE A 60 -4.97 -6.17 -2.63
C PHE A 60 -5.67 -5.20 -3.60
N ALA A 61 -6.99 -5.30 -3.74
CA ALA A 61 -7.73 -4.44 -4.66
C ALA A 61 -7.66 -2.96 -4.25
N TRP A 62 -7.67 -2.67 -2.94
CA TRP A 62 -7.51 -1.33 -2.41
C TRP A 62 -6.10 -0.77 -2.65
N GLN A 63 -5.06 -1.55 -2.37
CA GLN A 63 -3.67 -1.14 -2.61
C GLN A 63 -3.40 -0.84 -4.09
N VAL A 64 -3.95 -1.66 -5.01
CA VAL A 64 -3.84 -1.41 -6.45
C VAL A 64 -4.54 -0.10 -6.83
N ALA A 65 -5.77 0.10 -6.36
CA ALA A 65 -6.55 1.31 -6.67
C ALA A 65 -5.91 2.60 -6.14
N ASN A 66 -5.18 2.53 -5.02
CA ASN A 66 -4.54 3.68 -4.39
C ASN A 66 -3.03 3.77 -4.65
N SER A 67 -2.49 2.90 -5.53
CA SER A 67 -1.05 2.84 -5.83
C SER A 67 -0.49 4.18 -6.34
N TYR A 68 -1.29 4.94 -7.10
CA TYR A 68 -0.91 6.24 -7.65
C TYR A 68 -0.57 7.29 -6.57
N ASP A 69 -1.24 7.22 -5.43
CA ASP A 69 -1.04 8.15 -4.30
C ASP A 69 -0.12 7.57 -3.21
N SER A 70 0.46 6.40 -3.45
CA SER A 70 1.48 5.85 -2.56
C SER A 70 2.73 6.76 -2.50
N PRO A 71 3.47 6.78 -1.37
CA PRO A 71 4.69 7.58 -1.24
C PRO A 71 5.71 7.34 -2.36
N THR A 72 5.82 6.10 -2.82
CA THR A 72 6.67 5.72 -3.95
C THR A 72 6.27 6.44 -5.22
N TYR A 73 4.99 6.39 -5.60
CA TYR A 73 4.51 7.05 -6.82
C TYR A 73 4.52 8.57 -6.71
N VAL A 74 4.34 9.14 -5.51
CA VAL A 74 4.57 10.57 -5.27
C VAL A 74 6.02 10.96 -5.57
N LYS A 75 7.00 10.18 -5.09
CA LYS A 75 8.42 10.43 -5.37
C LYS A 75 8.75 10.28 -6.86
N LEU A 76 8.26 9.22 -7.51
CA LEU A 76 8.47 8.99 -8.95
C LEU A 76 7.91 10.14 -9.81
N ARG A 77 6.70 10.63 -9.50
CA ARG A 77 6.13 11.82 -10.16
C ARG A 77 7.02 13.06 -9.97
N GLY A 78 7.60 13.22 -8.78
CA GLY A 78 8.58 14.28 -8.50
C GLY A 78 9.82 14.17 -9.38
N CYS A 79 10.40 12.96 -9.52
CA CYS A 79 11.56 12.73 -10.38
C CYS A 79 11.27 12.98 -11.86
N LEU A 80 10.11 12.52 -12.37
CA LEU A 80 9.67 12.83 -13.73
C LEU A 80 9.55 14.34 -13.95
N THR A 81 8.92 15.04 -13.01
CA THR A 81 8.78 16.51 -13.07
C THR A 81 10.14 17.21 -13.09
N ALA A 82 11.10 16.76 -12.28
CA ALA A 82 12.46 17.30 -12.24
C ALA A 82 13.22 17.11 -13.56
N LEU A 83 12.88 16.07 -14.33
CA LEU A 83 13.39 15.83 -15.69
C LEU A 83 12.60 16.56 -16.78
N GLY A 84 11.59 17.36 -16.41
CA GLY A 84 10.72 18.08 -17.34
C GLY A 84 9.62 17.22 -17.98
N VAL A 85 9.38 16.01 -17.46
CA VAL A 85 8.32 15.11 -17.91
C VAL A 85 7.08 15.35 -17.07
N GLN A 86 5.95 15.68 -17.71
CA GLN A 86 4.67 15.79 -17.03
C GLN A 86 4.17 14.39 -16.63
N PRO A 87 3.92 14.11 -15.33
CA PRO A 87 3.50 12.78 -14.93
C PRO A 87 2.08 12.44 -15.39
N GLY A 88 1.85 11.17 -15.71
CA GLY A 88 0.53 10.61 -16.02
C GLY A 88 -0.45 10.67 -14.86
N GLY A 89 -1.74 10.45 -15.13
CA GLY A 89 -2.82 10.54 -14.15
C GLY A 89 -3.08 9.27 -13.35
N ASP A 90 -2.36 8.19 -13.63
CA ASP A 90 -2.50 6.88 -12.99
C ASP A 90 -1.12 6.20 -12.83
N ALA A 91 -1.08 5.18 -11.96
CA ALA A 91 0.16 4.51 -11.60
C ALA A 91 0.80 3.78 -12.78
N GLU A 92 0.01 3.14 -13.64
CA GLU A 92 0.53 2.42 -14.81
C GLU A 92 1.25 3.38 -15.77
N THR A 93 0.64 4.51 -16.07
CA THR A 93 1.24 5.55 -16.92
C THR A 93 2.51 6.11 -16.32
N VAL A 94 2.52 6.42 -15.01
CA VAL A 94 3.74 6.89 -14.33
C VAL A 94 4.85 5.85 -14.40
N TRP A 95 4.54 4.57 -14.23
CA TRP A 95 5.53 3.49 -14.32
C TRP A 95 6.13 3.37 -15.73
N HIS A 96 5.31 3.49 -16.78
CA HIS A 96 5.80 3.53 -18.15
C HIS A 96 6.75 4.72 -18.37
N GLN A 97 6.37 5.91 -17.93
CA GLN A 97 7.21 7.11 -18.05
C GLN A 97 8.53 6.98 -17.30
N VAL A 98 8.53 6.38 -16.11
CA VAL A 98 9.74 6.09 -15.32
C VAL A 98 10.71 5.19 -16.08
N GLN A 99 10.20 4.15 -16.74
CA GLN A 99 11.01 3.24 -17.55
C GLN A 99 11.54 3.92 -18.81
N GLU A 100 10.71 4.71 -19.51
CA GLU A 100 11.10 5.42 -20.74
C GLU A 100 12.13 6.52 -20.47
N ALA A 101 12.01 7.22 -19.34
CA ALA A 101 12.95 8.25 -18.91
C ALA A 101 14.19 7.67 -18.20
N GLU A 102 14.29 6.33 -18.11
CA GLU A 102 15.38 5.61 -17.43
C GLU A 102 15.66 6.13 -16.02
N VAL A 103 14.59 6.47 -15.28
CA VAL A 103 14.71 6.97 -13.90
C VAL A 103 15.27 5.87 -13.02
N ASP A 104 16.37 6.17 -12.32
CA ASP A 104 16.87 5.32 -11.25
C ASP A 104 15.85 5.34 -10.10
N VAL A 105 15.01 4.30 -10.06
CA VAL A 105 13.94 4.14 -9.08
C VAL A 105 14.50 4.11 -7.66
N PHE A 106 15.65 3.46 -7.46
CA PHE A 106 16.26 3.38 -6.13
C PHE A 106 16.68 4.78 -5.69
N ALA A 107 17.51 5.48 -6.48
CA ALA A 107 17.96 6.83 -6.16
C ALA A 107 16.79 7.81 -5.96
N CYS A 108 15.73 7.69 -6.76
CA CYS A 108 14.53 8.53 -6.67
C CYS A 108 13.73 8.28 -5.39
N THR A 109 13.62 7.03 -4.93
CA THR A 109 12.72 6.65 -3.84
C THR A 109 13.42 6.50 -2.50
N SER A 110 14.75 6.30 -2.49
CA SER A 110 15.59 6.13 -1.30
C SER A 110 16.10 7.44 -0.71
N ALA A 111 15.88 8.60 -1.36
CA ALA A 111 16.17 9.89 -0.74
C ALA A 111 15.26 10.08 0.49
N GLU A 112 15.85 9.87 1.66
CA GLU A 112 15.33 10.27 2.96
C GLU A 112 15.29 11.80 3.00
N ASN A 113 14.11 12.38 3.27
CA ASN A 113 14.00 13.73 3.82
C ASN A 113 13.78 13.60 5.31
#